data_AF-A0A2V1HPK0-F1
#
_entry.id   AF-A0A2V1HPK0-F1
#
_cell.length_a   1.000
_cell.length_b   1.000
_cell.length_c   1.000
_cell.angle_alpha   90.00
_cell.angle_beta   90.00
_cell.angle_gamma   90.00
#
_symmetry.space_group_name_H-M   'P 1'
#
loop_
_entity.id
_entity.type
_entity.pdbx_description
1 polymer ?
#
loop_
_entity_poly.entity_id
_entity_poly.type
_entity_poly.pdbx_seq_one_letter_code
_entity_poly.pdbx_strand_id
1 'polypeptide(L)'
;MELATLRAEARDELQAEIEHRCRLGEDPWQFIPELPSVDERVVRILRGDTIAALGLTEQRSQAYHPSAPPERAEKFEFGILRLIALEHPELTRTVWSMIGRIDPKAA
;
A
#
# COMPACT_ATOMS: atom_id res chain seq x y z
N MET A 1 -14.48 -3.51 7.10
CA MET A 1 -15.30 -2.81 6.10
C MET A 1 -15.38 -3.66 4.86
N GLU A 2 -16.43 -3.53 4.05
CA GLU A 2 -16.52 -4.25 2.77
C GLU A 2 -15.50 -3.69 1.77
N LEU A 3 -14.91 -4.57 0.96
CA LEU A 3 -13.90 -4.20 -0.05
C LEU A 3 -14.44 -3.16 -1.06
N ALA A 4 -15.71 -3.27 -1.41
CA ALA A 4 -16.37 -2.31 -2.31
C ALA A 4 -16.39 -0.89 -1.73
N THR A 5 -16.63 -0.75 -0.42
CA THR A 5 -16.60 0.53 0.29
C THR A 5 -15.20 1.12 0.28
N LEU A 6 -14.18 0.33 0.63
CA LEU A 6 -12.78 0.76 0.59
C LEU A 6 -12.37 1.24 -0.80
N ARG A 7 -12.81 0.55 -1.86
CA ARG A 7 -12.55 0.96 -3.26
C ARG A 7 -13.29 2.23 -3.66
N ALA A 8 -14.47 2.49 -3.10
CA ALA A 8 -15.18 3.74 -3.35
C ALA A 8 -14.44 4.91 -2.70
N GLU A 9 -14.12 4.79 -1.41
CA GLU A 9 -13.37 5.81 -0.66
C GLU A 9 -12.00 6.10 -1.28
N ALA A 10 -11.25 5.06 -1.64
CA ALA A 10 -9.94 5.21 -2.29
C ALA A 10 -10.02 5.88 -3.68
N ARG A 11 -11.15 5.73 -4.39
CA ARG A 11 -11.40 6.43 -5.65
C ARG A 11 -11.68 7.90 -5.40
N ASP A 12 -12.50 8.21 -4.41
CA ASP A 12 -12.83 9.59 -4.05
C ASP A 12 -11.57 10.34 -3.60
N GLU A 13 -10.72 9.70 -2.79
CA GLU A 13 -9.41 10.23 -2.38
C GLU A 13 -8.50 10.50 -3.59
N LEU A 14 -8.39 9.54 -4.52
CA LEU A 14 -7.59 9.70 -5.74
C LEU A 14 -8.09 10.88 -6.60
N GLN A 15 -9.41 11.04 -6.73
CA GLN A 15 -10.00 12.16 -7.48
C GLN A 15 -9.72 13.51 -6.79
N ALA A 16 -9.86 13.58 -5.47
CA ALA A 16 -9.58 14.78 -4.71
C ALA A 16 -8.09 15.20 -4.82
N GLU A 17 -7.16 14.24 -4.81
CA GLU A 17 -5.73 14.51 -5.01
C GLU A 17 -5.44 15.04 -6.41
N ILE A 18 -6.02 14.42 -7.45
CA ILE A 18 -5.88 14.90 -8.84
C ILE A 18 -6.43 16.32 -8.96
N GLU A 19 -7.62 16.60 -8.46
CA GLU A 19 -8.23 17.93 -8.51
C GLU A 19 -7.37 18.97 -7.77
N HIS A 20 -6.80 18.61 -6.62
CA HIS A 20 -5.92 19.47 -5.86
C HIS A 20 -4.66 19.85 -6.66
N ARG A 21 -3.94 18.87 -7.22
CA ARG A 21 -2.71 19.10 -8.00
C ARG A 21 -2.98 19.89 -9.28
N CYS A 22 -4.09 19.60 -9.97
CA CYS A 22 -4.54 20.40 -11.12
C CYS A 22 -4.76 21.87 -10.73
N ARG A 23 -5.36 22.15 -9.56
CA ARG A 23 -5.57 23.53 -9.07
C ARG A 23 -4.27 24.24 -8.69
N LEU A 24 -3.21 23.50 -8.37
CA LEU A 24 -1.87 24.04 -8.17
C LEU A 24 -1.12 24.32 -9.48
N GLY A 25 -1.73 23.99 -10.64
CA GLY A 25 -1.15 24.22 -11.96
C GLY A 25 -0.22 23.10 -12.44
N GLU A 26 -0.23 21.94 -11.78
CA GLU A 26 0.53 20.77 -12.24
C GLU A 26 -0.12 20.14 -13.48
N ASP A 27 0.71 19.65 -14.41
CA ASP A 27 0.24 18.93 -15.60
C ASP A 27 -0.16 17.49 -15.25
N PRO A 28 -1.44 17.10 -15.41
CA PRO A 28 -1.91 15.74 -15.16
C PRO A 28 -1.10 14.65 -15.86
N TRP A 29 -0.58 14.95 -17.06
CA TRP A 29 0.18 13.97 -17.83
C TRP A 29 1.53 13.63 -17.20
N GLN A 30 2.09 14.56 -16.41
CA GLN A 30 3.32 14.32 -15.66
C GLN A 30 3.04 13.51 -14.39
N PHE A 31 1.99 13.86 -13.64
CA PHE A 31 1.85 13.30 -12.29
C PHE A 31 0.91 12.11 -12.15
N ILE A 32 -0.11 11.95 -13.01
CA ILE A 32 -1.04 10.81 -12.91
C ILE A 32 -0.32 9.45 -12.93
N PRO A 33 0.71 9.22 -13.78
CA PRO A 33 1.45 7.94 -13.77
C PRO A 33 2.15 7.61 -12.46
N GLU A 34 2.43 8.61 -11.62
CA GLU A 34 3.11 8.46 -10.33
C GLU A 34 2.13 8.15 -9.19
N LEU A 35 0.83 8.39 -9.41
CA LEU A 35 -0.18 8.19 -8.38
C LEU A 35 -0.42 6.68 -8.15
N PRO A 36 -0.58 6.26 -6.88
CA PRO A 36 -1.01 4.91 -6.59
C PRO A 36 -2.43 4.69 -7.12
N SER A 37 -2.63 3.54 -7.74
CA SER A 37 -3.94 3.06 -8.16
C SER A 37 -4.89 2.86 -6.97
N VAL A 38 -6.18 2.77 -7.26
CA VAL A 38 -7.23 2.54 -6.24
C VAL A 38 -6.92 1.30 -5.39
N ASP A 39 -6.56 0.18 -6.02
CA ASP A 39 -6.27 -1.05 -5.29
C ASP A 39 -4.98 -0.93 -4.46
N GLU A 40 -3.98 -0.17 -4.89
CA GLU A 40 -2.76 0.07 -4.09
C GLU A 40 -3.07 0.92 -2.85
N ARG A 41 -3.98 1.90 -2.95
CA ARG A 41 -4.45 2.67 -1.79
C ARG A 41 -5.22 1.77 -0.83
N VAL A 42 -6.12 0.94 -1.34
CA VAL A 42 -6.86 -0.04 -0.52
C VAL A 42 -5.91 -0.98 0.22
N VAL A 43 -4.87 -1.51 -0.44
CA VAL A 43 -3.86 -2.35 0.21
C VAL A 43 -3.10 -1.59 1.31
N ARG A 44 -2.81 -0.30 1.12
CA ARG A 44 -2.16 0.52 2.18
C ARG A 44 -3.07 0.71 3.41
N ILE A 45 -4.36 0.91 3.20
CA ILE A 45 -5.36 1.01 4.28
C ILE A 45 -5.42 -0.32 5.03
N LEU A 46 -5.65 -1.43 4.31
CA LEU A 46 -5.72 -2.76 4.89
C LEU A 46 -4.44 -3.12 5.64
N ARG A 47 -3.26 -2.76 5.12
CA ARG A 47 -1.98 -2.95 5.82
C ARG A 47 -1.95 -2.24 7.17
N GLY A 48 -2.44 -1.00 7.24
CA GLY A 48 -2.54 -0.26 8.50
C GLY A 48 -3.47 -0.98 9.49
N ASP A 49 -4.64 -1.38 9.01
CA ASP A 49 -5.67 -2.08 9.80
C ASP A 49 -5.16 -3.43 10.31
N THR A 50 -4.50 -4.22 9.46
CA THR A 50 -3.90 -5.51 9.84
C THR A 50 -2.84 -5.33 10.93
N ILE A 51 -1.97 -4.34 10.80
CA ILE A 51 -0.93 -4.06 11.82
C ILE A 51 -1.57 -3.67 13.16
N ALA A 52 -2.61 -2.85 13.14
CA ALA A 52 -3.33 -2.44 14.33
C ALA A 52 -4.08 -3.62 14.97
N ALA A 53 -4.84 -4.38 14.17
CA ALA A 53 -5.65 -5.51 14.63
C ALA A 53 -4.80 -6.63 15.25
N LEU A 54 -3.61 -6.87 14.71
CA LEU A 54 -2.68 -7.89 15.20
C LEU A 54 -1.69 -7.38 16.27
N GLY A 55 -1.77 -6.10 16.66
CA GLY A 55 -0.87 -5.52 17.67
C GLY A 55 0.60 -5.46 17.24
N LEU A 56 0.88 -5.34 15.94
CA LEU A 56 2.24 -5.45 15.38
C LEU A 56 3.01 -4.13 15.35
N THR A 57 2.52 -3.09 16.01
CA THR A 57 3.15 -1.75 16.01
C THR A 57 4.61 -1.78 16.50
N GLU A 58 4.89 -2.54 17.57
CA GLU A 58 6.26 -2.67 18.08
C GLU A 58 7.15 -3.44 17.09
N GLN A 59 6.66 -4.55 16.54
CA GLN A 59 7.40 -5.35 15.57
C GLN A 59 7.72 -4.56 14.30
N ARG A 60 6.76 -3.75 13.84
CA ARG A 60 6.98 -2.78 12.75
C ARG A 60 8.08 -1.81 13.11
N SER A 61 8.03 -1.20 14.30
CA SER A 61 9.06 -0.24 14.75
C SER A 61 10.45 -0.89 14.75
N GLN A 62 10.57 -2.10 15.28
CA GLN A 62 11.82 -2.85 15.27
C GLN A 62 12.28 -3.23 13.85
N ALA A 63 11.36 -3.57 12.94
CA ALA A 63 11.68 -3.93 11.56
C ALA A 63 12.22 -2.75 10.75
N TYR A 64 11.70 -1.54 11.00
CA TYR A 64 12.08 -0.30 10.32
C TYR A 64 13.15 0.52 11.07
N HIS A 65 13.68 0.01 12.18
CA HIS A 65 14.69 0.73 12.95
C HIS A 65 15.96 0.95 12.10
N PRO A 66 16.63 2.11 12.17
CA PRO A 66 17.81 2.40 11.33
C PRO A 66 18.98 1.42 11.50
N SER A 67 19.08 0.76 12.66
CA SER A 67 20.10 -0.26 12.91
C SER A 67 19.66 -1.68 12.53
N ALA A 68 18.41 -1.88 12.12
CA ALA A 68 17.94 -3.17 11.65
C ALA A 68 18.45 -3.46 10.23
N PRO A 69 18.73 -4.73 9.90
CA PRO A 69 19.11 -5.10 8.55
C PRO A 69 17.91 -4.87 7.59
N PRO A 70 18.12 -4.39 6.34
CA PRO A 70 17.04 -4.08 5.39
C PRO A 70 16.07 -5.25 5.16
N GLU A 71 16.59 -6.48 5.17
CA GLU A 71 15.80 -7.70 4.97
C GLU A 71 14.75 -7.91 6.07
N ARG A 72 14.91 -7.26 7.23
CA ARG A 72 13.94 -7.33 8.32
C ARG A 72 12.66 -6.57 7.97
N ALA A 73 12.78 -5.39 7.37
CA ALA A 73 11.64 -4.62 6.87
C ALA A 73 10.95 -5.37 5.73
N GLU A 74 11.73 -5.89 4.77
CA GLU A 74 11.21 -6.66 3.63
C GLU A 74 10.41 -7.89 4.09
N LYS A 75 10.94 -8.68 5.04
CA LYS A 75 10.24 -9.84 5.60
C LYS A 75 8.96 -9.46 6.33
N PHE A 76 8.98 -8.37 7.08
CA PHE A 76 7.80 -7.85 7.76
C PHE A 76 6.71 -7.47 6.75
N GLU A 77 7.07 -6.67 5.73
CA GLU A 77 6.15 -6.25 4.69
C GLU A 77 5.59 -7.42 3.88
N PHE A 78 6.44 -8.36 3.48
CA PHE A 78 6.03 -9.56 2.76
C PHE A 78 4.98 -10.35 3.57
N GLY A 79 5.19 -10.52 4.88
CA GLY A 79 4.25 -11.22 5.75
C GLY A 79 2.88 -10.57 5.78
N ILE A 80 2.83 -9.25 5.99
CA ILE A 80 1.56 -8.50 6.05
C ILE A 80 0.86 -8.49 4.69
N LEU A 81 1.57 -8.17 3.61
CA LEU A 81 1.02 -8.12 2.27
C LEU A 81 0.48 -9.48 1.84
N ARG A 82 1.20 -10.56 2.13
CA ARG A 82 0.73 -11.93 1.86
C ARG A 82 -0.55 -12.27 2.63
N LEU A 83 -0.68 -11.84 3.88
CA LEU A 83 -1.91 -12.04 4.65
C LEU A 83 -3.10 -11.34 3.98
N ILE A 84 -2.92 -10.08 3.55
CA ILE A 84 -3.95 -9.32 2.82
C ILE A 84 -4.38 -10.05 1.55
N ALA A 85 -3.45 -10.61 0.77
CA ALA A 85 -3.80 -11.36 -0.44
C ALA A 85 -4.61 -12.64 -0.15
N LEU A 86 -4.40 -13.27 1.01
CA LEU A 86 -5.17 -14.44 1.43
C LEU A 86 -6.58 -14.06 1.89
N GLU A 87 -6.73 -12.93 2.58
CA GLU A 87 -8.02 -12.43 3.07
C GLU A 87 -8.85 -11.75 1.97
N HIS A 88 -8.20 -11.13 0.99
CA HIS A 88 -8.81 -10.40 -0.12
C HIS A 88 -8.24 -10.89 -1.46
N PRO A 89 -8.68 -12.06 -1.97
CA PRO A 89 -8.14 -12.65 -3.19
C PRO A 89 -8.20 -11.73 -4.42
N GLU A 90 -9.18 -10.82 -4.47
CA GLU A 90 -9.36 -9.83 -5.54
C GLU A 90 -8.19 -8.84 -5.65
N LEU A 91 -7.41 -8.67 -4.58
CA LEU A 91 -6.25 -7.76 -4.52
C LEU A 91 -4.91 -8.47 -4.78
N THR A 92 -4.92 -9.79 -4.98
CA THR A 92 -3.72 -10.62 -5.12
C THR A 92 -2.72 -10.05 -6.14
N ARG A 93 -3.19 -9.67 -7.34
CA ARG A 93 -2.33 -9.11 -8.39
C ARG A 93 -1.63 -7.82 -7.93
N THR A 94 -2.37 -6.93 -7.30
CA THR A 94 -1.87 -5.65 -6.79
C THR A 94 -0.86 -5.87 -5.67
N VAL A 95 -1.18 -6.77 -4.74
CA VAL A 95 -0.26 -7.17 -3.66
C VAL A 95 1.06 -7.69 -4.22
N TRP A 96 1.04 -8.62 -5.17
CA TRP A 96 2.26 -9.18 -5.75
C TRP A 96 3.08 -8.13 -6.51
N SER A 97 2.42 -7.23 -7.23
CA SER A 97 3.07 -6.07 -7.86
C SER A 97 3.79 -5.20 -6.83
N MET A 98 3.16 -4.93 -5.68
CA MET A 98 3.75 -4.16 -4.60
C MET A 98 4.94 -4.89 -3.93
N ILE A 99 4.82 -6.21 -3.70
CA ILE A 99 5.92 -7.04 -3.18
C ILE A 99 7.12 -6.99 -4.12
N GLY A 100 6.91 -7.11 -5.44
CA GLY A 100 8.00 -7.06 -6.41
C GLY A 100 8.74 -5.72 -6.47
N ARG A 101 8.13 -4.63 -5.98
CA ARG A 101 8.82 -3.33 -5.83
C ARG A 101 9.61 -3.21 -4.52
N ILE A 102 9.30 -4.02 -3.52
CA ILE A 102 10.02 -4.06 -2.24
C ILE A 102 11.32 -4.85 -2.39
N ASP A 103 11.31 -5.92 -3.20
CA ASP A 103 12.50 -6.71 -3.51
C ASP A 103 12.94 -6.53 -4.98
N PRO A 104 13.87 -5.61 -5.29
CA PRO A 104 14.38 -5.42 -6.65
C PRO A 104 15.23 -6.60 -7.16
N LYS A 105 15.55 -7.61 -6.32
CA LYS A 105 16.24 -8.84 -6.74
C LYS A 105 15.26 -9.98 -7.06
N ALA A 106 13.95 -9.80 -6.86
CA ALA A 106 12.91 -10.77 -7.21
C ALA A 106 12.39 -10.63 -8.67
N ALA A 107 12.90 -9.64 -9.42
CA ALA A 107 12.57 -9.40 -10.83
C ALA A 107 13.59 -10.05 -11.78
#